data_AF-A0A9D6Z4P9-F1
#
_entry.id   AF-A0A9D6Z4P9-F1
#
_cell.length_a   1.000
_cell.length_b   1.000
_cell.length_c   1.000
_cell.angle_alpha   90.00
_cell.angle_beta   90.00
_cell.angle_gamma   90.00
#
_symmetry.space_group_name_H-M   'P 1'
#
loop_
_entity.id
_entity.type
_entity.pdbx_description
1 polymer ?
#
loop_
_entity_poly.entity_id
_entity_poly.type
_entity_poly.pdbx_seq_one_letter_code
_entity_poly.pdbx_strand_id
1 'polypeptide(L)'
;MKIPDELVIFGRTYRVLEVSPIHVSEGVLGLASYREGAIYLDPSLDAALGLNTIWHEALYIAQQDVLGTSDEAQARWLALFVHNFLIHNPAILGCYLSCMSSDPDSLDPPDEDYHQTEKESPITNL
;
A
#
# COMPACT_ATOMS: atom_id res chain seq x y z
N MET A 1 9.32 0.42 -2.15
CA MET A 1 8.67 1.52 -1.40
C MET A 1 8.60 1.11 0.07
N LYS A 2 8.93 1.99 1.03
CA LYS A 2 8.82 1.66 2.47
C LYS A 2 7.67 2.48 3.08
N ILE A 3 6.63 1.78 3.55
CA ILE A 3 5.55 2.37 4.35
C ILE A 3 6.15 2.83 5.68
N PRO A 4 5.77 4.02 6.20
CA PRO A 4 6.27 4.48 7.48
C PRO A 4 5.85 3.56 8.63
N ASP A 5 6.75 3.38 9.61
CA ASP A 5 6.54 2.47 10.73
C ASP A 5 5.48 3.00 11.74
N GLU A 6 5.10 4.29 11.61
CA GLU A 6 4.07 4.96 12.41
C GLU A 6 3.22 5.89 11.54
N LEU A 7 1.94 5.99 11.88
CA LEU A 7 0.97 6.87 11.24
C LEU A 7 0.20 7.68 12.28
N VAL A 8 -0.01 8.97 12.01
CA VAL A 8 -0.83 9.83 12.86
C VAL A 8 -2.22 9.98 12.24
N ILE A 9 -3.25 9.54 12.98
CA ILE A 9 -4.66 9.65 12.60
C ILE A 9 -5.38 10.41 13.71
N PHE A 10 -5.98 11.56 13.38
CA PHE A 10 -6.66 12.45 14.33
C PHE A 10 -5.87 12.75 15.62
N GLY A 11 -4.55 12.96 15.47
CA GLY A 11 -3.66 13.30 16.58
C GLY A 11 -3.29 12.11 17.48
N ARG A 12 -3.72 10.88 17.14
CA ARG A 12 -3.26 9.64 17.78
C ARG A 12 -2.25 8.95 16.87
N THR A 13 -1.20 8.40 17.47
CA THR A 13 -0.17 7.62 16.77
C THR A 13 -0.56 6.16 16.73
N TYR A 14 -0.49 5.57 15.54
CA TYR A 14 -0.74 4.17 15.25
C TYR A 14 0.56 3.54 14.73
N ARG A 15 0.98 2.42 15.33
CA ARG A 15 2.17 1.68 14.87
C ARG A 15 1.80 0.78 13.71
N VAL A 16 2.59 0.76 12.65
CA VAL A 16 2.42 -0.16 11.53
C VAL A 16 3.15 -1.45 11.87
N LEU A 17 2.41 -2.55 12.02
CA LEU A 17 2.92 -3.86 12.41
C LEU A 17 2.72 -4.87 11.29
N GLU A 18 3.76 -5.65 11.00
CA GLU A 18 3.69 -6.74 10.04
C GLU A 18 2.99 -7.96 10.67
N VAL A 19 1.97 -8.49 9.98
CA VAL A 19 1.22 -9.69 10.42
C VAL A 19 1.15 -10.75 9.33
N SER A 20 1.05 -12.01 9.74
CA SER A 20 0.96 -13.15 8.83
C SER A 20 -0.36 -13.15 8.02
N PRO A 21 -0.35 -13.53 6.73
CA PRO A 21 -1.49 -13.43 5.78
C PRO A 21 -2.81 -14.11 6.19
N ILE A 22 -2.81 -14.97 7.22
CA ILE A 22 -3.88 -15.95 7.47
C ILE A 22 -5.00 -15.43 8.39
N HIS A 23 -4.86 -14.23 8.93
CA HIS A 23 -5.88 -13.61 9.75
C HIS A 23 -6.00 -12.20 9.18
N VAL A 24 -7.11 -11.75 8.59
CA VAL A 24 -8.30 -11.33 9.33
C VAL A 24 -9.23 -10.67 8.27
N SER A 25 -10.55 -10.80 8.40
CA SER A 25 -11.52 -10.05 7.59
C SER A 25 -11.45 -8.53 7.86
N GLU A 26 -11.53 -7.69 6.82
CA GLU A 26 -11.44 -6.22 6.81
C GLU A 26 -12.12 -5.50 8.01
N GLY A 27 -13.30 -5.95 8.45
CA GLY A 27 -14.02 -5.34 9.59
C GLY A 27 -13.52 -5.70 10.99
N VAL A 28 -12.72 -6.76 11.14
CA VAL A 28 -12.14 -7.19 12.43
C VAL A 28 -10.79 -6.51 12.67
N LEU A 29 -10.02 -6.22 11.61
CA LEU A 29 -8.79 -5.42 11.70
C LEU A 29 -9.11 -3.97 12.03
N GLY A 30 -10.05 -3.32 11.34
CA GLY A 30 -10.43 -1.93 11.64
C GLY A 30 -10.72 -1.67 13.12
N LEU A 31 -11.47 -2.58 13.77
CA LEU A 31 -11.79 -2.47 15.19
C LEU A 31 -10.58 -2.74 16.10
N ALA A 32 -9.76 -3.74 15.76
CA ALA A 32 -8.52 -4.03 16.46
C ALA A 32 -7.57 -2.83 16.36
N SER A 33 -7.40 -2.28 15.16
CA SER A 33 -6.54 -1.14 14.90
C SER A 33 -6.96 0.08 15.70
N TYR A 34 -8.26 0.39 15.71
CA TYR A 34 -8.82 1.47 16.52
C TYR A 34 -8.53 1.30 18.02
N ARG A 35 -8.71 0.09 18.56
CA ARG A 35 -8.58 -0.17 20.00
C ARG A 35 -7.14 -0.31 20.47
N GLU A 36 -6.29 -0.88 19.64
CA GLU A 36 -4.94 -1.29 20.01
C GLU A 36 -3.87 -0.26 19.60
N GLY A 37 -4.23 0.73 18.77
CA GLY A 37 -3.30 1.75 18.30
C GLY A 37 -2.24 1.17 17.36
N ALA A 38 -2.61 0.16 16.57
CA ALA A 38 -1.73 -0.51 15.63
C ALA A 38 -2.44 -0.77 14.31
N ILE A 39 -1.79 -0.54 13.18
CA ILE A 39 -2.29 -0.90 11.85
C ILE A 39 -1.54 -2.14 11.41
N TYR A 40 -2.27 -3.17 11.04
CA TYR A 40 -1.72 -4.47 10.70
C TYR A 40 -1.59 -4.61 9.19
N LEU A 41 -0.37 -4.84 8.69
CA LEU A 41 -0.07 -5.02 7.28
C LEU A 41 0.54 -6.39 7.01
N ASP A 42 0.09 -7.03 5.94
CA ASP A 42 0.73 -8.25 5.44
C ASP A 42 1.97 -7.84 4.60
N PRO A 43 3.19 -8.27 4.98
CA PRO A 43 4.42 -7.90 4.28
C PRO A 43 4.53 -8.51 2.88
N SER A 44 3.68 -9.48 2.53
CA SER A 44 3.62 -10.06 1.19
C SER A 44 2.79 -9.24 0.20
N LEU A 45 2.06 -8.23 0.67
CA LEU A 45 1.28 -7.35 -0.20
C LEU A 45 2.19 -6.48 -1.06
N ASP A 46 1.79 -6.28 -2.30
CA ASP A 46 2.40 -5.25 -3.13
C ASP A 46 2.13 -3.84 -2.56
N ALA A 47 2.88 -2.87 -3.06
CA ALA A 47 2.81 -1.48 -2.60
C ALA A 47 1.41 -0.86 -2.71
N ALA A 48 0.66 -1.19 -3.77
CA ALA A 48 -0.67 -0.64 -4.00
C ALA A 48 -1.70 -1.25 -3.04
N LEU A 49 -1.64 -2.57 -2.83
CA LEU A 49 -2.48 -3.28 -1.86
C LEU A 49 -2.16 -2.86 -0.43
N GLY A 50 -0.88 -2.69 -0.08
CA GLY A 50 -0.46 -2.19 1.23
C GLY A 50 -0.99 -0.77 1.51
N LEU A 51 -0.92 0.13 0.52
CA LEU A 51 -1.52 1.46 0.63
C LEU A 51 -3.03 1.42 0.75
N ASN A 52 -3.68 0.53 -0.01
CA ASN A 52 -5.13 0.36 0.08
C ASN A 52 -5.53 -0.07 1.49
N THR A 53 -4.87 -1.07 2.07
CA THR A 53 -5.11 -1.51 3.45
C THR A 53 -4.96 -0.37 4.45
N ILE A 54 -3.93 0.47 4.33
CA ILE A 54 -3.77 1.65 5.20
C ILE A 54 -4.99 2.57 5.12
N TRP A 55 -5.51 2.83 3.91
CA TRP A 55 -6.70 3.68 3.78
C TRP A 55 -7.95 3.07 4.37
N HIS A 56 -8.17 1.78 4.16
CA HIS A 56 -9.31 1.09 4.75
C HIS A 56 -9.28 1.17 6.29
N GLU A 57 -8.12 0.90 6.89
CA GLU A 57 -7.92 0.98 8.34
C GLU A 57 -8.07 2.41 8.87
N ALA A 58 -7.45 3.38 8.21
CA ALA A 58 -7.50 4.78 8.63
C ALA A 58 -8.91 5.38 8.47
N LEU A 59 -9.65 4.99 7.43
CA LEU A 59 -11.04 5.36 7.23
C LEU A 59 -11.94 4.74 8.31
N TYR A 60 -11.72 3.48 8.66
CA TYR A 60 -12.47 2.83 9.73
C TYR A 60 -12.25 3.54 11.07
N ILE A 61 -10.99 3.84 11.42
CA ILE A 61 -10.63 4.61 12.62
C ILE A 61 -11.36 5.95 12.62
N ALA A 62 -11.35 6.65 11.49
CA ALA A 62 -12.02 7.93 11.34
C ALA A 62 -13.54 7.82 11.53
N GLN A 63 -14.16 6.76 11.02
CA GLN A 63 -15.58 6.50 11.21
C GLN A 63 -15.94 6.24 12.68
N GLN A 64 -15.09 5.52 13.42
CA GLN A 64 -15.32 5.26 14.85
C GLN A 64 -15.25 6.55 15.67
N ASP A 65 -14.34 7.47 15.35
CA ASP A 65 -14.22 8.75 16.06
C ASP A 65 -15.35 9.74 15.75
N VAL A 66 -16.04 9.57 14.62
CA VAL A 66 -17.06 10.52 14.13
C VAL A 66 -18.50 10.13 14.52
N LEU A 67 -18.73 8.98 15.17
CA LEU A 67 -20.05 8.41 15.54
C LEU A 67 -21.23 9.42 15.50
N GLY A 68 -21.99 9.37 14.39
CA GLY A 68 -23.22 10.13 14.18
C GLY A 68 -23.07 11.37 13.30
N THR A 69 -23.36 11.24 12.00
CA THR A 69 -24.18 12.18 11.19
C THR A 69 -24.25 11.68 9.74
N SER A 70 -25.43 11.77 9.15
CA SER A 70 -25.76 11.27 7.81
C SER A 70 -25.46 12.34 6.74
N ASP A 71 -24.69 11.96 5.73
CA ASP A 71 -24.43 12.63 4.44
C ASP A 71 -23.45 13.81 4.37
N GLU A 72 -23.86 15.08 4.45
CA GLU A 72 -22.97 16.20 4.08
C GLU A 72 -21.86 16.46 5.12
N ALA A 73 -22.20 16.28 6.41
CA ALA A 73 -21.22 16.36 7.49
C ALA A 73 -20.17 15.25 7.37
N GLN A 74 -20.59 14.05 6.97
CA GLN A 74 -19.70 12.92 6.78
C GLN A 74 -18.74 13.15 5.61
N ALA A 75 -19.22 13.71 4.48
CA ALA A 75 -18.36 14.08 3.36
C ALA A 75 -17.33 15.15 3.72
N ARG A 76 -17.73 16.20 4.48
CA ARG A 76 -16.80 17.21 4.99
C ARG A 76 -15.78 16.63 5.96
N TRP A 77 -16.20 15.74 6.85
CA TRP A 77 -15.30 15.07 7.79
C TRP A 77 -14.31 14.16 7.08
N LEU A 78 -14.76 13.43 6.06
CA LEU A 78 -13.88 12.60 5.24
C LEU A 78 -12.84 13.45 4.50
N ALA A 79 -13.25 14.58 3.92
CA ALA A 79 -12.32 15.51 3.27
C ALA A 79 -11.30 16.09 4.26
N LEU A 80 -11.75 16.47 5.46
CA LEU A 80 -10.87 16.96 6.53
C LEU A 80 -9.92 15.87 7.03
N PHE A 81 -10.40 14.63 7.15
CA PHE A 81 -9.59 13.47 7.51
C PHE A 81 -8.49 13.24 6.48
N VAL A 82 -8.82 13.16 5.19
CA VAL A 82 -7.83 12.98 4.11
C VAL A 82 -6.78 14.08 4.15
N HIS A 83 -7.21 15.34 4.31
CA HIS A 83 -6.29 16.48 4.41
C HIS A 83 -5.34 16.37 5.61
N ASN A 84 -5.88 16.10 6.81
CA ASN A 84 -5.06 15.95 8.02
C ASN A 84 -4.12 14.74 7.93
N PHE A 85 -4.62 13.61 7.43
CA PHE A 85 -3.84 12.39 7.28
C PHE A 85 -2.63 12.63 6.35
N LEU A 86 -2.82 13.32 5.23
CA LEU A 86 -1.72 13.63 4.31
C LEU A 86 -0.74 14.67 4.87
N ILE A 87 -1.22 15.68 5.61
CA ILE A 87 -0.35 16.67 6.27
C ILE A 87 0.53 16.00 7.32
N HIS A 88 -0.04 15.13 8.14
CA HIS A 88 0.68 14.49 9.22
C HIS A 88 1.55 13.31 8.75
N ASN A 89 1.24 12.74 7.59
CA ASN A 89 1.95 11.58 7.05
C ASN A 89 2.44 11.85 5.61
N PRO A 90 3.35 12.82 5.39
CA PRO A 90 3.81 13.19 4.04
C PRO A 90 4.50 12.02 3.30
N ALA A 91 5.03 11.04 4.05
CA ALA A 91 5.58 9.81 3.49
C ALA A 91 4.54 9.00 2.70
N ILE A 92 3.26 9.05 3.09
CA ILE A 92 2.17 8.39 2.35
C ILE A 92 1.99 9.03 0.97
N LEU A 93 2.05 10.37 0.87
CA LEU A 93 1.99 11.04 -0.42
C LEU A 93 3.18 10.63 -1.33
N GLY A 94 4.37 10.50 -0.74
CA GLY A 94 5.55 9.99 -1.46
C GLY A 94 5.35 8.55 -1.96
N CYS A 95 4.71 7.70 -1.16
CA CYS A 95 4.34 6.34 -1.55
C CYS A 95 3.39 6.36 -2.77
N TYR A 96 2.35 7.19 -2.74
CA TYR A 96 1.42 7.37 -3.85
C TYR A 96 2.11 7.81 -5.15
N LEU A 97 2.96 8.83 -5.06
CA LEU A 97 3.70 9.33 -6.22
C LEU A 97 4.61 8.25 -6.80
N SER A 98 5.25 7.43 -5.94
CA SER A 98 6.10 6.33 -6.39
C SER A 98 5.34 5.20 -7.08
N CYS A 99 4.13 4.88 -6.62
CA CYS A 99 3.25 3.91 -7.28
C CYS A 99 2.77 4.42 -8.64
N MET A 100 2.50 5.73 -8.77
CA MET A 100 2.06 6.33 -10.03
C MET A 100 3.20 6.55 -11.03
N SER A 101 4.44 6.76 -10.56
CA SER A 101 5.62 6.94 -11.41
C SER A 101 6.22 5.62 -11.91
N SER A 102 5.71 4.49 -11.42
CA SER A 102 6.09 3.17 -11.92
C SER A 102 5.37 2.94 -13.24
N ASP A 103 5.90 3.52 -14.33
CA ASP A 103 5.38 3.29 -15.68
C ASP A 103 5.38 1.78 -15.99
N PRO A 104 4.23 1.18 -16.33
CA PRO A 104 4.17 -0.22 -16.74
C PRO A 104 4.90 -0.47 -18.08
N ASP A 105 5.25 0.58 -18.81
CA ASP A 105 5.98 0.53 -20.09
C ASP A 105 7.50 0.46 -19.93
N SER A 106 8.04 0.40 -18.71
CA SER A 106 9.49 0.21 -18.48
C SER A 106 9.94 -1.27 -18.53
N LEU A 107 9.03 -2.18 -18.90
CA LEU A 107 9.37 -3.55 -19.30
C LEU A 107 9.81 -3.58 -20.76
N ASP A 108 10.85 -2.81 -21.11
CA ASP A 108 11.62 -3.17 -22.30
C ASP A 108 12.24 -4.55 -22.01
N PRO A 109 11.97 -5.59 -22.83
CA PRO A 109 12.71 -6.83 -22.70
C PRO A 109 14.20 -6.49 -22.87
N PRO A 110 15.11 -7.13 -22.10
CA PRO A 110 16.53 -6.93 -22.34
C PRO A 110 16.79 -7.29 -23.81
N ASP A 111 17.41 -6.38 -24.55
CA ASP A 111 17.95 -6.66 -25.87
C ASP A 111 18.82 -7.93 -25.74
N GLU A 112 18.28 -9.09 -26.13
CA GLU A 112 19.08 -10.28 -26.31
C GLU A 112 20.00 -10.01 -27.50
N ASP A 113 21.24 -9.65 -27.16
CA ASP A 113 22.38 -9.63 -28.05
C ASP A 113 22.61 -11.06 -28.59
N TYR A 114 21.89 -11.42 -29.67
CA TYR A 114 22.08 -12.66 -30.44
C TYR A 114 23.41 -12.60 -31.21
N HIS A 115 24.51 -12.62 -30.47
CA HIS A 115 25.84 -12.89 -30.99
C HIS A 115 26.43 -14.11 -30.29
N GLN A 116 25.91 -15.29 -30.64
CA GLN A 116 26.63 -16.55 -30.46
C GLN A 116 26.56 -17.41 -31.73
N THR A 117 27.60 -17.20 -32.53
CA THR A 117 28.32 -18.19 -33.34
C THR A 117 28.02 -19.65 -33.00
N GLU A 118 27.22 -20.33 -33.83
CA GLU A 118 27.32 -21.78 -33.99
C GLU A 118 28.13 -22.11 -35.25
N LYS A 119 29.22 -22.81 -34.99
CA LYS A 119 30.22 -23.29 -35.95
C LYS A 119 29.65 -24.40 -36.81
N GLU A 120 30.12 -24.42 -38.04
CA GLU A 120 29.96 -25.47 -39.05
C GLU A 120 30.05 -26.88 -38.44
N SER A 121 29.07 -27.74 -38.76
CA SER A 121 29.21 -29.19 -38.62
C SER A 121 29.62 -29.78 -39.97
N PRO A 122 30.77 -30.47 -40.08
CA PRO A 122 31.11 -31.22 -41.28
C PRO A 122 30.37 -32.56 -41.27
N ILE A 123 29.66 -32.86 -42.36
CA ILE A 123 29.12 -34.18 -42.64
C ILE A 123 30.31 -35.11 -42.95
N THR A 124 30.45 -36.23 -42.23
CA THR A 124 31.30 -37.35 -42.67
C THR A 124 30.61 -38.67 -42.36
N ASN A 125 30.68 -39.54 -43.36
CA ASN A 125 29.94 -40.78 -43.57
C ASN A 125 30.15 -41.87 -42.52
N LEU A 126 29.14 -42.74 -42.38
CA LEU A 126 29.26 -44.19 -42.20
C LEU A 126 28.18 -44.88 -43.02
#